data_AF-A0A1Q7Y6J1-F1
#
_entry.id   AF-A0A1Q7Y6J1-F1
#
_cell.length_a   1.000
_cell.length_b   1.000
_cell.length_c   1.000
_cell.angle_alpha   90.00
_cell.angle_beta   90.00
_cell.angle_gamma   90.00
#
_symmetry.space_group_name_H-M   'P 1'
#
loop_
_entity.id
_entity.type
_entity.pdbx_description
1 polymer ?
#
loop_
_entity_poly.entity_id
_entity_poly.type
_entity_poly.pdbx_seq_one_letter_code
_entity_poly.pdbx_strand_id
1 'polypeptide(L)'
;MDNNQKILIGCGGAGCLGLLFLCVAAGAFYYYYARSPLATSGNSNTSTYNSSNGSRSNSNTAATTSTMSEDDKHKLFQAAGVTGDGELITRVLKKLGFMRADGTTTPEYATFINTHGNWATHNIAFINQYRTPERARQYVMDHIND
;
A
#
# COMPACT_ATOMS: atom_id res chain seq x y z
N MET A 1 5.44 5.97 -53.56
CA MET A 1 6.01 7.24 -53.06
C MET A 1 4.97 7.91 -52.16
N ASP A 2 4.71 7.24 -51.04
CA ASP A 2 4.90 7.70 -49.65
C ASP A 2 4.49 9.14 -49.31
N ASN A 3 3.54 9.29 -48.36
CA ASN A 3 3.85 9.73 -46.99
C ASN A 3 2.55 10.00 -46.19
N ASN A 4 2.05 8.95 -45.54
CA ASN A 4 1.01 9.03 -44.52
C ASN A 4 1.67 9.09 -43.13
N GLN A 5 1.97 10.28 -42.62
CA GLN A 5 2.31 10.47 -41.20
C GLN A 5 1.16 11.20 -40.49
N LYS A 6 0.21 10.41 -39.97
CA LYS A 6 -0.70 10.89 -38.93
C LYS A 6 0.05 10.83 -37.61
N ILE A 7 0.28 12.00 -37.04
CA ILE A 7 0.95 12.21 -35.76
C ILE A 7 0.10 11.54 -34.68
N LEU A 8 0.60 10.43 -34.16
CA LEU A 8 0.12 9.77 -32.97
C LEU A 8 0.50 10.67 -31.79
N ILE A 9 -0.40 11.57 -31.39
CA ILE A 9 -0.28 12.34 -30.14
C ILE A 9 -0.47 11.32 -29.02
N GLY A 10 0.65 10.71 -28.61
CA GLY A 10 0.71 9.89 -27.42
C GLY A 10 0.24 10.71 -26.23
N CYS A 11 -0.73 10.17 -25.50
CA CYS A 11 -1.03 10.55 -24.13
C CYS A 11 0.27 10.46 -23.33
N GLY A 12 0.98 11.58 -23.22
CA GLY A 12 2.27 11.67 -22.57
C GLY A 12 2.17 11.25 -21.12
N GLY A 13 3.00 10.27 -20.73
CA GLY A 13 3.02 9.59 -19.43
C GLY A 13 3.37 10.43 -18.20
N ALA A 14 2.96 11.70 -18.15
CA ALA A 14 3.17 12.59 -17.00
C ALA A 14 1.90 12.83 -16.16
N GLY A 15 0.72 12.34 -16.59
CA GLY A 15 -0.56 12.73 -15.97
C GLY A 15 -1.07 11.87 -14.81
N CYS A 16 -0.74 10.58 -14.75
CA CYS A 16 -1.35 9.67 -13.77
C CYS A 16 -0.42 9.30 -12.60
N LEU A 17 0.89 9.18 -12.84
CA LEU A 17 1.84 8.85 -11.78
C LEU A 17 2.16 10.06 -10.89
N GLY A 18 2.20 11.27 -11.46
CA GLY A 18 2.40 12.50 -10.69
C GLY A 18 1.27 12.77 -9.69
N LEU A 19 0.03 12.44 -10.05
CA LEU A 19 -1.13 12.64 -9.18
C LEU A 19 -1.14 11.65 -8.01
N LEU A 20 -0.69 10.41 -8.24
CA LEU A 20 -0.50 9.42 -7.18
C LEU A 20 0.61 9.83 -6.19
N PHE A 21 1.75 10.31 -6.68
CA PHE A 21 2.81 10.85 -5.82
C PHE A 21 2.34 12.08 -5.04
N LEU A 22 1.56 12.97 -5.65
CA LEU A 22 1.01 14.14 -4.98
C LEU A 22 0.03 13.75 -3.87
N CYS A 23 -0.83 12.76 -4.08
CA CYS A 23 -1.74 12.25 -3.04
C CYS A 23 -0.99 11.62 -1.86
N VAL A 24 0.06 10.83 -2.13
CA VAL A 24 0.85 10.18 -1.06
C VAL A 24 1.69 11.21 -0.30
N ALA A 25 2.34 12.13 -1.00
CA ALA A 25 3.14 13.19 -0.38
C ALA A 25 2.27 14.18 0.41
N ALA A 26 1.12 14.60 -0.13
CA ALA A 26 0.18 15.47 0.59
C ALA A 26 -0.44 14.76 1.80
N GLY A 27 -0.77 13.47 1.69
CA GLY A 27 -1.24 12.67 2.81
C GLY A 27 -0.20 12.53 3.92
N ALA A 28 1.05 12.26 3.58
CA ALA A 28 2.15 12.20 4.54
C ALA A 28 2.43 13.56 5.19
N PHE A 29 2.38 14.65 4.43
CA PHE A 29 2.59 16.00 4.94
C PHE A 29 1.44 16.46 5.85
N TYR A 30 0.19 16.18 5.48
CA TYR A 30 -0.98 16.43 6.32
C TYR A 30 -0.95 15.64 7.63
N TYR A 31 -0.56 14.35 7.56
CA TYR A 31 -0.41 13.50 8.75
C TYR A 31 0.67 14.02 9.71
N TYR A 32 1.78 14.54 9.17
CA TYR A 32 2.87 15.11 9.98
C TYR A 32 2.46 16.43 10.64
N TYR A 33 1.73 17.31 9.93
CA TYR A 33 1.27 18.59 10.48
C TYR A 33 0.10 18.47 11.46
N ALA A 34 -0.84 17.56 11.22
CA ALA A 34 -1.97 17.30 12.10
C ALA A 34 -1.56 16.65 13.44
N ARG A 35 -0.32 16.16 13.56
CA ARG A 35 0.26 15.61 14.80
C ARG A 35 1.07 16.61 15.63
N SER A 36 0.89 17.91 15.39
CA SER A 36 1.27 18.93 16.36
C SER A 36 0.56 18.62 17.69
N PRO A 37 1.27 18.30 18.78
CA PRO A 37 0.63 17.86 20.01
C PRO A 37 -0.10 19.04 20.65
N LEU A 38 -1.43 19.06 20.57
CA LEU A 38 -2.20 19.69 21.63
C LEU A 38 -2.00 18.82 22.87
N ALA A 39 -1.25 19.35 23.83
CA ALA A 39 -1.09 18.76 25.15
C ALA A 39 -2.44 18.79 25.88
N THR A 40 -3.26 17.77 25.65
CA THR A 40 -4.44 17.51 26.48
C THR A 40 -4.05 16.46 27.50
N SER A 41 -3.79 16.94 28.72
CA SER A 41 -3.69 16.15 29.95
C SER A 41 -4.94 15.28 30.11
N GLY A 42 -4.83 13.99 29.78
CA GLY A 42 -5.88 13.00 29.94
C GLY A 42 -5.41 11.88 30.86
N ASN A 43 -5.67 12.03 32.15
CA ASN A 43 -5.60 10.93 33.13
C ASN A 43 -6.68 9.90 32.74
N SER A 44 -6.32 8.64 32.52
CA SER A 44 -7.31 7.58 32.25
C SER A 44 -6.84 6.23 32.76
N ASN A 45 -7.52 5.80 33.81
CA ASN A 45 -7.41 4.48 34.43
C ASN A 45 -7.68 3.36 33.41
N THR A 46 -6.74 2.43 33.31
CA THR A 46 -6.91 1.11 32.69
C THR A 46 -7.83 0.23 33.53
N SER A 47 -8.98 -0.15 32.98
CA SER A 47 -9.72 -1.35 33.39
C SER A 47 -10.03 -2.20 32.15
N THR A 48 -9.26 -3.27 32.01
CA THR A 48 -9.40 -4.33 31.03
C THR A 48 -10.66 -5.16 31.33
N TYR A 49 -11.66 -5.15 30.44
CA TYR A 49 -12.70 -6.18 30.45
C TYR A 49 -12.63 -6.99 29.15
N ASN A 50 -12.24 -8.25 29.32
CA ASN A 50 -12.04 -9.24 28.29
C ASN A 50 -13.41 -9.73 27.83
N SER A 51 -13.82 -9.43 26.59
CA SER A 51 -15.00 -10.06 25.98
C SER A 51 -14.57 -10.77 24.70
N SER A 52 -14.29 -12.05 24.87
CA SER A 52 -14.16 -13.02 23.79
C SER A 52 -15.52 -13.21 23.13
N ASN A 53 -15.70 -12.66 21.93
CA ASN A 53 -16.80 -13.08 21.06
C ASN A 53 -16.26 -13.43 19.68
N GLY A 54 -16.18 -14.73 19.41
CA GLY A 54 -15.75 -15.27 18.13
C GLY A 54 -16.72 -14.86 17.03
N SER A 55 -16.20 -14.24 15.98
CA SER A 55 -16.90 -14.06 14.73
C SER A 55 -16.03 -14.63 13.62
N ARG A 56 -16.39 -15.86 13.22
CA ARG A 56 -15.93 -16.49 11.99
C ARG A 56 -16.54 -15.71 10.83
N SER A 57 -15.72 -14.99 10.08
CA SER A 57 -16.10 -14.48 8.76
C SER A 57 -15.28 -15.23 7.72
N ASN A 58 -15.92 -16.26 7.16
CA ASN A 58 -15.45 -16.98 5.99
C ASN A 58 -15.82 -16.15 4.75
N SER A 59 -14.86 -15.48 4.13
CA SER A 59 -15.04 -14.88 2.80
C SER A 59 -14.12 -15.59 1.81
N ASN A 60 -14.62 -16.68 1.24
CA ASN A 60 -14.07 -17.28 0.02
C ASN A 60 -14.32 -16.32 -1.14
N THR A 61 -13.39 -15.39 -1.36
CA THR A 61 -13.28 -14.70 -2.66
C THR A 61 -12.10 -15.34 -3.38
N ALA A 62 -12.40 -16.27 -4.29
CA ALA A 62 -11.43 -16.86 -5.20
C ALA A 62 -11.02 -15.80 -6.25
N ALA A 63 -10.21 -14.83 -5.83
CA ALA A 63 -9.46 -13.95 -6.71
C ALA A 63 -8.07 -14.55 -6.80
N THR A 64 -7.69 -15.08 -7.98
CA THR A 64 -6.40 -15.70 -8.33
C THR A 64 -5.30 -15.38 -7.32
N THR A 65 -5.25 -16.20 -6.27
CA THR A 65 -4.62 -15.82 -5.01
C THR A 65 -3.14 -16.06 -5.14
N SER A 66 -2.32 -15.01 -5.05
CA SER A 66 -0.99 -15.19 -4.47
C SER A 66 -1.19 -16.02 -3.19
N THR A 67 -0.42 -17.10 -3.03
CA THR A 67 -0.48 -18.01 -1.87
C THR A 67 -0.17 -17.32 -0.53
N MET A 68 0.23 -16.05 -0.58
CA MET A 68 0.48 -15.19 0.56
C MET A 68 -0.79 -14.90 1.37
N SER A 69 -0.63 -14.85 2.69
CA SER A 69 -1.70 -14.38 3.59
C SER A 69 -2.02 -12.91 3.34
N GLU A 70 -3.25 -12.48 3.66
CA GLU A 70 -3.64 -11.06 3.50
C GLU A 70 -2.70 -10.13 4.29
N ASP A 71 -2.28 -10.53 5.50
CA ASP A 71 -1.34 -9.77 6.32
C ASP A 71 0.01 -9.57 5.61
N ASP A 72 0.52 -10.62 4.97
CA ASP A 72 1.80 -10.53 4.23
C ASP A 72 1.67 -9.64 2.99
N LYS A 73 0.51 -9.63 2.31
CA LYS A 73 0.25 -8.69 1.22
C LYS A 73 0.32 -7.25 1.69
N HIS A 74 -0.30 -6.95 2.83
CA HIS A 74 -0.26 -5.61 3.42
C HIS A 74 1.16 -5.20 3.84
N LYS A 75 1.91 -6.09 4.49
CA LYS A 75 3.31 -5.83 4.86
C LYS A 75 4.19 -5.57 3.64
N LEU A 76 4.07 -6.41 2.61
CA LEU A 76 4.87 -6.29 1.40
C LEU A 76 4.54 -5.01 0.64
N PHE A 77 3.24 -4.68 0.51
CA PHE A 77 2.80 -3.42 -0.09
C PHE A 77 3.29 -2.20 0.69
N GLN A 78 3.17 -2.20 2.02
CA GLN A 78 3.61 -1.11 2.88
C GLN A 78 5.13 -0.91 2.76
N ALA A 79 5.90 -1.99 2.87
CA ALA A 79 7.36 -1.92 2.75
C ALA A 79 7.77 -1.43 1.37
N ALA A 80 7.16 -1.94 0.29
CA ALA A 80 7.41 -1.46 -1.06
C ALA A 80 7.16 0.05 -1.20
N GLY A 81 6.03 0.55 -0.67
CA GLY A 81 5.72 1.98 -0.68
C GLY A 81 6.74 2.83 0.06
N VAL A 82 7.24 2.37 1.21
CA VAL A 82 8.27 3.09 2.00
C VAL A 82 9.60 3.20 1.27
N THR A 83 9.94 2.26 0.37
CA THR A 83 11.20 2.33 -0.38
C THR A 83 11.31 3.53 -1.30
N GLY A 84 10.17 4.06 -1.79
CA GLY A 84 10.13 5.08 -2.84
C GLY A 84 10.67 4.61 -4.21
N ASP A 85 10.99 3.33 -4.36
CA ASP A 85 11.60 2.75 -5.55
C ASP A 85 10.49 2.29 -6.51
N GLY A 86 10.30 3.05 -7.59
CA GLY A 86 9.21 2.80 -8.55
C GLY A 86 9.26 1.42 -9.19
N GLU A 87 10.45 0.89 -9.50
CA GLU A 87 10.59 -0.43 -10.09
C GLU A 87 10.22 -1.53 -9.09
N LEU A 88 10.67 -1.37 -7.83
CA LEU A 88 10.37 -2.32 -6.77
C LEU A 88 8.88 -2.33 -6.42
N ILE A 89 8.25 -1.14 -6.36
CA ILE A 89 6.81 -0.99 -6.15
C ILE A 89 6.04 -1.69 -7.27
N THR A 90 6.38 -1.43 -8.54
CA THR A 90 5.72 -2.09 -9.68
C THR A 90 5.89 -3.61 -9.61
N ARG A 91 7.06 -4.11 -9.22
CA ARG A 91 7.32 -5.55 -9.07
C ARG A 91 6.43 -6.17 -7.99
N VAL A 92 6.30 -5.52 -6.84
CA VAL A 92 5.42 -5.96 -5.75
C VAL A 92 3.95 -5.92 -6.18
N LEU A 93 3.50 -4.84 -6.82
CA LEU A 93 2.11 -4.76 -7.30
C LEU A 93 1.76 -5.85 -8.30
N LYS A 94 2.69 -6.21 -9.21
CA LYS A 94 2.52 -7.34 -10.13
C LYS A 94 2.48 -8.67 -9.38
N LYS A 95 3.39 -8.90 -8.41
CA LYS A 95 3.42 -10.10 -7.56
C LYS A 95 2.12 -10.29 -6.78
N LEU A 96 1.55 -9.21 -6.26
CA LEU A 96 0.29 -9.21 -5.50
C LEU A 96 -0.95 -9.32 -6.40
N GLY A 97 -0.80 -9.33 -7.73
CA GLY A 97 -1.93 -9.37 -8.67
C GLY A 97 -2.70 -8.04 -8.75
N PHE A 98 -2.13 -6.95 -8.25
CA PHE A 98 -2.73 -5.61 -8.26
C PHE A 98 -2.42 -4.81 -9.52
N MET A 99 -1.46 -5.27 -10.32
CA MET A 99 -1.05 -4.64 -11.57
C MET A 99 -0.85 -5.68 -12.66
N ARG A 100 -1.40 -5.40 -13.84
CA ARG A 100 -1.28 -6.22 -15.05
C ARG A 100 0.06 -6.00 -15.76
N ALA A 101 0.34 -6.84 -16.75
CA ALA A 101 1.54 -6.74 -17.57
C ALA A 101 1.63 -5.40 -18.34
N ASP A 102 0.48 -4.84 -18.73
CA ASP A 102 0.35 -3.55 -19.42
C ASP A 102 0.49 -2.31 -18.50
N GLY A 103 0.73 -2.52 -17.20
CA GLY A 103 0.87 -1.46 -16.21
C GLY A 103 -0.46 -0.93 -15.65
N THR A 104 -1.60 -1.46 -16.07
CA THR A 104 -2.91 -1.08 -15.50
C THR A 104 -3.17 -1.79 -14.18
N THR A 105 -3.86 -1.13 -13.25
CA THR A 105 -4.26 -1.75 -11.99
C THR A 105 -5.46 -2.68 -12.18
N THR A 106 -5.55 -3.70 -11.34
CA THR A 106 -6.70 -4.61 -11.32
C THR A 106 -7.80 -4.08 -10.38
N PRO A 107 -9.07 -4.52 -10.52
CA PRO A 107 -10.14 -4.13 -9.61
C PRO A 107 -9.85 -4.48 -8.14
N GLU A 108 -9.12 -5.56 -7.89
CA GLU A 108 -8.72 -6.05 -6.57
C GLU A 108 -7.84 -5.03 -5.83
N TYR A 109 -7.05 -4.24 -6.57
CA TYR A 109 -6.24 -3.18 -6.00
C TYR A 109 -7.07 -2.16 -5.23
N ALA A 110 -8.21 -1.73 -5.80
CA ALA A 110 -9.08 -0.75 -5.14
C ALA A 110 -9.66 -1.30 -3.83
N THR A 111 -10.09 -2.57 -3.83
CA THR A 111 -10.58 -3.26 -2.64
C THR A 111 -9.49 -3.37 -1.58
N PHE A 112 -8.27 -3.76 -1.98
CA PHE A 112 -7.13 -3.88 -1.08
C PHE A 112 -6.75 -2.54 -0.44
N ILE A 113 -6.73 -1.44 -1.20
CA ILE A 113 -6.42 -0.11 -0.65
C ILE A 113 -7.44 0.30 0.42
N ASN A 114 -8.72 -0.01 0.22
CA ASN A 114 -9.77 0.28 1.21
C ASN A 114 -9.56 -0.48 2.53
N THR A 115 -9.05 -1.71 2.49
CA THR A 115 -8.75 -2.49 3.71
C THR A 115 -7.38 -2.18 4.29
N HIS A 116 -6.42 -1.73 3.47
CA HIS A 116 -5.05 -1.43 3.88
C HIS A 116 -4.97 -0.35 4.94
N GLY A 117 -5.81 0.69 4.86
CA GLY A 117 -5.86 1.73 5.89
C GLY A 117 -6.20 1.17 7.28
N ASN A 118 -7.18 0.27 7.35
CA ASN A 118 -7.54 -0.39 8.61
C ASN A 118 -6.48 -1.38 9.08
N TRP A 119 -5.82 -2.09 8.15
CA TRP A 119 -4.68 -2.93 8.52
C TRP A 119 -3.55 -2.08 9.14
N ALA A 120 -3.24 -0.92 8.57
CA ALA A 120 -2.15 -0.06 9.00
C ALA A 120 -2.34 0.47 10.43
N THR A 121 -3.57 0.79 10.83
CA THR A 121 -3.87 1.26 12.20
C THR A 121 -3.61 0.19 13.26
N HIS A 122 -3.72 -1.08 12.90
CA HIS A 122 -3.48 -2.22 13.80
C HIS A 122 -2.02 -2.72 13.75
N ASN A 123 -1.23 -2.31 12.75
CA ASN A 123 0.13 -2.80 12.49
C ASN A 123 1.21 -1.71 12.59
N ILE A 124 0.96 -0.69 13.42
CA ILE A 124 1.87 0.45 13.62
C ILE A 124 3.29 0.01 14.05
N ALA A 125 3.43 -1.07 14.83
CA ALA A 125 4.73 -1.59 15.22
C ALA A 125 5.57 -2.02 14.01
N PHE A 126 4.97 -2.76 13.07
CA PHE A 126 5.60 -3.15 11.82
C PHE A 126 5.98 -1.91 10.99
N ILE A 127 5.05 -0.97 10.82
CA ILE A 127 5.28 0.26 10.05
C ILE A 127 6.47 1.03 10.61
N ASN A 128 6.54 1.18 11.94
CA ASN A 128 7.64 1.87 12.60
C ASN A 128 8.98 1.14 12.46
N GLN A 129 8.97 -0.21 12.51
CA GLN A 129 10.16 -1.03 12.35
C GLN A 129 10.80 -0.84 10.97
N TYR A 130 9.98 -0.79 9.91
CA TYR A 130 10.41 -0.71 8.52
C TYR A 130 10.20 0.68 7.90
N ARG A 131 10.20 1.75 8.70
CA ARG A 131 9.92 3.13 8.22
C ARG A 131 11.02 3.76 7.36
N THR A 132 12.20 3.17 7.31
CA THR A 132 13.32 3.70 6.50
C THR A 132 13.40 2.95 5.16
N PRO A 133 13.78 3.64 4.07
CA PRO A 133 13.86 3.00 2.76
C PRO A 133 14.77 1.76 2.73
N GLU A 134 15.86 1.75 3.48
CA GLU A 134 16.83 0.66 3.53
C GLU A 134 16.22 -0.59 4.16
N ARG A 135 15.57 -0.44 5.31
CA ARG A 135 14.93 -1.56 6.03
C ARG A 135 13.73 -2.08 5.27
N ALA A 136 12.94 -1.18 4.69
CA ALA A 136 11.80 -1.54 3.87
C ALA A 136 12.24 -2.32 2.62
N ARG A 137 13.31 -1.87 1.95
CA ARG A 137 13.88 -2.57 0.79
C ARG A 137 14.36 -3.95 1.17
N GLN A 138 15.07 -4.09 2.29
CA GLN A 138 15.50 -5.39 2.79
C GLN A 138 14.29 -6.32 3.00
N TYR A 139 13.27 -5.86 3.72
CA TYR A 139 12.06 -6.65 3.94
C TYR A 139 11.40 -7.11 2.64
N VAL A 140 11.27 -6.23 1.65
CA VAL A 140 10.71 -6.60 0.35
C VAL A 140 11.55 -7.66 -0.34
N MET A 141 12.88 -7.48 -0.41
CA MET A 141 13.75 -8.43 -1.10
C MET A 141 13.70 -9.82 -0.46
N ASP A 142 13.57 -9.87 0.87
CA ASP A 142 13.49 -11.12 1.63
C ASP A 142 12.18 -11.88 1.37
N HIS A 143 11.08 -11.19 1.03
CA HIS A 143 9.73 -11.79 0.98
C HIS A 143 9.05 -11.75 -0.40
N ILE A 144 9.59 -11.02 -1.39
CA ILE A 144 8.94 -10.87 -2.70
C ILE A 144 8.92 -12.16 -3.52
N ASN A 145 9.83 -13.09 -3.22
CA ASN A 145 9.98 -14.35 -3.94
C ASN A 145 9.26 -15.53 -3.27
N ASP A 146 8.73 -15.33 -2.05
CA ASP A 146 7.95 -16.33 -1.31
C ASP A 146 6.56 -16.56 -1.94
#